data_AF-A0AAU6FB77-F1
#
_entry.id   AF-A0AAU6FB77-F1
#
_cell.length_a   1.000
_cell.length_b   1.000
_cell.length_c   1.000
_cell.angle_alpha   90.00
_cell.angle_beta   90.00
_cell.angle_gamma   90.00
#
_symmetry.space_group_name_H-M   'P 1'
#
loop_
_entity.id
_entity.type
_entity.pdbx_description
1 polymer ?
#
loop_
_entity_poly.entity_id
_entity_poly.type
_entity_poly.pdbx_seq_one_letter_code
_entity_poly.pdbx_strand_id
1 'polypeptide(L)'
;MPAPELTPPQSNLPEAASRFGAHVLSDAASRARDIKAATGGPVGLPLPPAPPAVPPPAPAASATPPAGVAGRGTGLERILRGPSGLGTAGLRLFRREEPPTPSEPAVDTADGRPVPGLYYHPIPEPDPVRVEEVSRRIKAWALDEVALYPEEWEDQFDGFSVGRYMVGCHPDAPSIDHLMLATRLMVAENAVDDCYCEDHGGSPVGLGERLLLAHTALDPLYTAKEYQPQWTESLRADAPRRAYRSAMEYFVRAAGPSQADRLRHDMARLHMGYLAEAAWAQQDHVPEVWEYLAMRQFNNFRPCPTITDTVGGYELPADLHARADMQKVIALAGNATTIVNDLYSYTKELDSPGQHLNLPVVIAKREGLSDRDAYLKSVEVHNELMHDFETEAAALAVACPVPGVQRFLRGVAAWVDGNHHWHRSNTYRYSLPDFW
;
A
#
# COMPACT_ATOMS: atom_id res chain seq x y z
N MET A 1 -41.53 -1.53 46.07
CA MET A 1 -40.48 -0.73 45.40
C MET A 1 -40.03 -1.53 44.17
N PRO A 2 -40.52 -1.24 42.96
CA PRO A 2 -40.00 -1.88 41.75
C PRO A 2 -38.75 -1.12 41.25
N ALA A 3 -37.80 -1.85 40.68
CA ALA A 3 -36.52 -1.35 40.15
C ALA A 3 -36.71 -0.54 38.85
N PRO A 4 -35.81 0.42 38.53
CA PRO A 4 -35.98 1.27 37.34
C PRO A 4 -35.51 0.56 36.06
N GLU A 5 -36.28 0.71 34.99
CA GLU A 5 -35.94 0.30 33.62
C GLU A 5 -34.80 1.16 33.07
N LEU A 6 -33.84 0.51 32.39
CA LEU A 6 -32.74 1.17 31.69
C LEU A 6 -33.15 1.54 30.26
N THR A 7 -33.01 2.83 29.93
CA THR A 7 -33.22 3.41 28.59
C THR A 7 -32.16 2.91 27.60
N PRO A 8 -32.51 2.55 26.35
CA PRO A 8 -31.53 2.16 25.34
C PRO A 8 -30.70 3.37 24.86
N PRO A 9 -29.41 3.17 24.48
CA PRO A 9 -28.54 4.26 24.05
C PRO A 9 -28.96 4.80 22.67
N GLN A 10 -29.13 6.13 22.59
CA GLN A 10 -29.34 6.85 21.35
C GLN A 10 -28.03 6.90 20.55
N SER A 11 -28.08 6.44 19.30
CA SER A 11 -27.00 6.54 18.32
C SER A 11 -26.91 7.98 17.82
N ASN A 12 -25.87 8.70 18.21
CA ASN A 12 -25.52 10.01 17.63
C ASN A 12 -24.47 9.81 16.53
N LEU A 13 -24.92 9.44 15.34
CA LEU A 13 -24.14 9.58 14.11
C LEU A 13 -24.41 10.98 13.51
N PRO A 14 -23.39 11.75 13.11
CA PRO A 14 -23.61 12.98 12.37
C PRO A 14 -24.22 12.69 10.99
N GLU A 15 -25.45 13.17 10.76
CA GLU A 15 -26.21 13.03 9.52
C GLU A 15 -25.45 13.47 8.24
N ALA A 16 -24.43 14.32 8.38
CA ALA A 16 -23.68 14.90 7.27
C ALA A 16 -22.79 13.89 6.51
N ALA A 17 -22.18 12.91 7.21
CA ALA A 17 -21.33 11.89 6.57
C ALA A 17 -22.15 10.85 5.79
N SER A 18 -23.41 10.65 6.15
CA SER A 18 -24.32 9.71 5.48
C SER A 18 -24.80 10.18 4.10
N ARG A 19 -24.80 11.50 3.85
CA ARG A 19 -25.39 12.09 2.64
C ARG A 19 -24.43 12.12 1.46
N PHE A 20 -23.12 12.16 1.69
CA PHE A 20 -22.15 12.31 0.59
C PHE A 20 -21.90 10.99 -0.18
N GLY A 21 -21.63 9.88 0.52
CA GLY A 21 -21.47 8.57 -0.12
C GLY A 21 -22.76 8.02 -0.73
N ALA A 22 -23.93 8.45 -0.24
CA ALA A 22 -25.22 8.13 -0.85
C ALA A 22 -25.43 8.89 -2.17
N HIS A 23 -24.93 10.12 -2.30
CA HIS A 23 -25.01 10.91 -3.52
C HIS A 23 -24.11 10.34 -4.64
N VAL A 24 -22.87 9.94 -4.34
CA VAL A 24 -21.96 9.35 -5.34
C VAL A 24 -22.51 8.03 -5.88
N LEU A 25 -23.02 7.15 -5.01
CA LEU A 25 -23.65 5.89 -5.42
C LEU A 25 -24.98 6.12 -6.16
N SER A 26 -25.72 7.18 -5.82
CA SER A 26 -26.95 7.57 -6.52
C SER A 26 -26.68 8.13 -7.92
N ASP A 27 -25.64 8.97 -8.06
CA ASP A 27 -25.26 9.58 -9.32
C ASP A 27 -24.69 8.53 -10.29
N ALA A 28 -23.86 7.61 -9.80
CA ALA A 28 -23.40 6.44 -10.57
C ALA A 28 -24.57 5.52 -10.98
N ALA A 29 -25.53 5.28 -10.09
CA ALA A 29 -26.71 4.48 -10.39
C ALA A 29 -27.63 5.13 -11.44
N SER A 30 -27.65 6.47 -11.53
CA SER A 30 -28.40 7.20 -12.56
C SER A 30 -27.75 7.05 -13.95
N ARG A 31 -26.42 7.21 -14.03
CA ARG A 31 -25.64 7.02 -15.28
C ARG A 31 -25.69 5.57 -15.79
N ALA A 32 -25.64 4.59 -14.89
CA ALA A 32 -25.75 3.17 -15.26
C ALA A 32 -27.13 2.82 -15.88
N ARG A 33 -28.21 3.50 -15.48
CA ARG A 33 -29.54 3.33 -16.08
C ARG A 33 -29.60 3.92 -17.49
N ASP A 34 -28.96 5.07 -17.70
CA ASP A 34 -28.93 5.74 -19.00
C ASP A 34 -28.11 4.95 -20.04
N ILE A 35 -26.99 4.35 -19.63
CA ILE A 35 -26.18 3.48 -20.50
C ILE A 35 -26.94 2.20 -20.89
N LYS A 36 -27.71 1.61 -19.95
CA LYS A 36 -28.52 0.41 -20.22
C LYS A 36 -29.72 0.70 -21.14
N ALA A 37 -30.25 1.93 -21.10
CA ALA A 37 -31.27 2.39 -22.04
C ALA A 37 -30.70 2.65 -23.45
N ALA A 38 -29.42 3.01 -23.54
CA ALA A 38 -28.75 3.32 -24.82
C ALA A 38 -28.18 2.10 -25.56
N THR A 39 -27.78 1.03 -24.85
CA THR A 39 -26.96 -0.05 -25.47
C THR A 39 -27.69 -1.36 -25.77
N GLY A 40 -28.89 -1.61 -25.22
CA GLY A 40 -29.60 -2.88 -25.43
C GLY A 40 -28.85 -4.08 -24.82
N GLY A 41 -29.59 -5.14 -24.45
CA GLY A 41 -29.00 -6.29 -23.76
C GLY A 41 -27.94 -7.04 -24.58
N PRO A 42 -27.05 -7.83 -23.93
CA PRO A 42 -25.93 -8.46 -24.60
C PRO A 42 -26.38 -9.58 -25.55
N VAL A 43 -25.90 -9.50 -26.79
CA VAL A 43 -26.00 -10.55 -27.81
C VAL A 43 -24.87 -11.57 -27.56
N GLY A 44 -25.23 -12.85 -27.38
CA GLY A 44 -24.26 -13.92 -27.12
C GLY A 44 -23.39 -14.24 -28.34
N LEU A 45 -22.07 -14.29 -28.15
CA LEU A 45 -21.11 -14.76 -29.15
C LEU A 45 -20.59 -16.17 -28.79
N PRO A 46 -20.28 -17.04 -29.78
CA PRO A 46 -19.86 -18.42 -29.53
C PRO A 46 -18.36 -18.54 -29.21
N LEU A 47 -17.99 -19.52 -28.37
CA LEU A 47 -16.62 -19.82 -27.96
C LEU A 47 -15.72 -20.32 -29.12
N PRO A 48 -14.40 -19.99 -29.10
CA PRO A 48 -13.42 -20.54 -30.04
C PRO A 48 -12.87 -21.93 -29.57
N PRO A 49 -12.32 -22.75 -30.48
CA PRO A 49 -11.82 -24.09 -30.17
C PRO A 49 -10.41 -24.10 -29.55
N ALA A 50 -10.11 -25.16 -28.81
CA ALA A 50 -8.89 -25.34 -28.01
C ALA A 50 -7.60 -25.58 -28.84
N PRO A 51 -6.41 -25.19 -28.33
CA PRO A 51 -5.14 -25.36 -29.02
C PRO A 51 -4.51 -26.77 -28.83
N PRO A 52 -3.60 -27.20 -29.73
CA PRO A 52 -2.98 -28.53 -29.67
C PRO A 52 -1.77 -28.61 -28.71
N ALA A 53 -1.47 -29.83 -28.26
CA ALA A 53 -0.50 -30.17 -27.22
C ALA A 53 0.98 -30.11 -27.65
N VAL A 54 1.85 -29.75 -26.71
CA VAL A 54 3.32 -29.61 -26.85
C VAL A 54 4.04 -30.89 -26.38
N PRO A 55 5.09 -31.39 -27.07
CA PRO A 55 5.87 -32.56 -26.65
C PRO A 55 7.01 -32.23 -25.66
N PRO A 56 7.51 -33.21 -24.88
CA PRO A 56 8.41 -32.99 -23.73
C PRO A 56 9.89 -32.79 -24.10
N PRO A 57 10.72 -32.22 -23.19
CA PRO A 57 12.13 -31.93 -23.44
C PRO A 57 13.08 -33.11 -23.13
N ALA A 58 14.25 -33.10 -23.77
CA ALA A 58 15.35 -34.07 -23.63
C ALA A 58 16.39 -33.65 -22.57
N PRO A 59 17.18 -34.58 -21.99
CA PRO A 59 17.95 -34.35 -20.75
C PRO A 59 19.34 -33.71 -20.96
N ALA A 60 19.79 -33.02 -19.91
CA ALA A 60 21.05 -32.28 -19.81
C ALA A 60 22.28 -33.17 -19.56
N ALA A 61 23.43 -32.74 -20.09
CA ALA A 61 24.74 -33.35 -19.86
C ALA A 61 25.61 -32.48 -18.94
N SER A 62 26.27 -33.14 -18.00
CA SER A 62 27.22 -32.64 -16.99
C SER A 62 28.63 -32.41 -17.54
N ALA A 63 29.34 -31.37 -17.08
CA ALA A 63 30.79 -31.27 -17.18
C ALA A 63 31.44 -30.55 -15.98
N THR A 64 32.51 -31.17 -15.49
CA THR A 64 33.39 -30.85 -14.34
C THR A 64 34.51 -29.81 -14.67
N PRO A 65 35.25 -29.29 -13.67
CA PRO A 65 36.00 -28.02 -13.73
C PRO A 65 37.51 -28.18 -14.04
N PRO A 66 38.27 -27.06 -14.13
CA PRO A 66 39.71 -27.10 -13.86
C PRO A 66 40.17 -26.21 -12.71
N ALA A 67 41.29 -26.64 -12.11
CA ALA A 67 42.02 -26.06 -11.01
C ALA A 67 43.03 -24.97 -11.46
N GLY A 68 43.53 -24.21 -10.47
CA GLY A 68 44.24 -22.94 -10.65
C GLY A 68 45.76 -23.00 -10.84
N VAL A 69 46.37 -21.81 -10.87
CA VAL A 69 47.82 -21.56 -10.68
C VAL A 69 48.01 -20.18 -10.02
N ALA A 70 48.96 -20.12 -9.10
CA ALA A 70 49.36 -18.97 -8.27
C ALA A 70 50.38 -18.03 -8.96
N GLY A 71 50.46 -16.78 -8.48
CA GLY A 71 51.54 -15.84 -8.76
C GLY A 71 51.63 -14.73 -7.71
N ARG A 72 52.79 -14.64 -7.02
CA ARG A 72 53.13 -13.70 -5.94
C ARG A 72 53.62 -12.34 -6.45
N GLY A 73 53.54 -11.30 -5.62
CA GLY A 73 54.58 -10.25 -5.52
C GLY A 73 54.14 -8.83 -5.14
N THR A 74 54.41 -8.44 -3.87
CA THR A 74 54.98 -7.16 -3.36
C THR A 74 54.51 -5.83 -4.02
N GLY A 75 54.00 -4.79 -3.34
CA GLY A 75 54.26 -4.25 -2.00
C GLY A 75 54.83 -2.83 -2.15
N LEU A 76 54.15 -1.79 -1.65
CA LEU A 76 54.74 -0.53 -1.17
C LEU A 76 53.70 0.43 -0.57
N GLU A 77 53.85 0.68 0.73
CA GLU A 77 53.26 1.79 1.48
C GLU A 77 53.91 3.13 1.11
N ARG A 78 53.14 4.23 1.17
CA ARG A 78 53.49 5.49 1.87
C ARG A 78 52.31 6.49 1.82
N ILE A 79 51.71 6.81 2.98
CA ILE A 79 51.85 8.06 3.76
C ILE A 79 51.15 9.26 3.06
N LEU A 80 50.10 9.87 3.63
CA LEU A 80 50.17 10.94 4.64
C LEU A 80 48.91 11.03 5.54
N ARG A 81 49.16 11.26 6.85
CA ARG A 81 48.22 11.59 7.95
C ARG A 81 47.87 13.11 7.90
N GLY A 82 46.60 13.54 8.05
CA GLY A 82 45.98 14.16 9.25
C GLY A 82 46.12 15.71 9.34
N PRO A 83 45.49 16.47 10.27
CA PRO A 83 44.22 16.28 11.00
C PRO A 83 43.34 17.58 11.24
N SER A 84 42.08 17.40 11.70
CA SER A 84 41.28 18.13 12.75
C SER A 84 40.95 19.64 12.75
N GLY A 85 39.71 20.01 13.17
CA GLY A 85 39.45 21.22 13.99
C GLY A 85 38.03 21.82 14.01
N LEU A 86 37.38 21.87 15.19
CA LEU A 86 36.24 22.71 15.60
C LEU A 86 36.75 23.95 16.39
N GLY A 87 36.10 25.13 16.25
CA GLY A 87 36.09 26.17 17.31
C GLY A 87 36.38 27.65 16.95
N THR A 88 35.31 28.47 16.97
CA THR A 88 35.15 29.82 17.59
C THR A 88 35.82 31.13 17.10
N ALA A 89 34.94 32.17 17.06
CA ALA A 89 35.09 33.63 17.33
C ALA A 89 35.56 34.58 16.19
N GLY A 90 34.97 35.76 15.96
CA GLY A 90 33.85 36.45 16.62
C GLY A 90 33.61 37.91 16.12
N LEU A 91 32.51 38.50 16.62
CA LEU A 91 32.18 39.92 16.83
C LEU A 91 31.91 40.86 15.62
N ARG A 92 30.69 41.44 15.55
CA ARG A 92 30.38 42.82 16.03
C ARG A 92 28.91 43.27 15.84
N LEU A 93 28.37 43.79 16.96
CA LEU A 93 27.55 45.01 17.15
C LEU A 93 26.09 45.10 16.63
N PHE A 94 25.20 45.18 17.64
CA PHE A 94 23.85 45.77 17.72
C PHE A 94 23.27 46.43 16.45
N ARG A 95 22.11 45.93 16.00
CA ARG A 95 21.16 46.67 15.14
C ARG A 95 19.79 46.75 15.82
N ARG A 96 19.29 47.97 15.80
CA ARG A 96 18.05 48.53 16.35
C ARG A 96 16.79 47.78 15.88
N GLU A 97 15.88 47.50 16.81
CA GLU A 97 14.52 47.01 16.55
C GLU A 97 13.73 48.06 15.75
N GLU A 98 13.15 47.62 14.63
CA GLU A 98 12.24 48.37 13.77
C GLU A 98 10.89 47.63 13.79
N PRO A 99 9.74 48.33 13.91
CA PRO A 99 8.45 47.67 14.13
C PRO A 99 8.02 46.87 12.90
N PRO A 100 7.34 45.71 13.08
CA PRO A 100 6.97 44.86 11.98
C PRO A 100 5.96 45.57 11.07
N THR A 101 6.30 45.63 9.79
CA THR A 101 5.38 45.97 8.71
C THR A 101 4.28 44.91 8.63
N PRO A 102 3.01 45.27 8.35
CA PRO A 102 1.95 44.28 8.29
C PRO A 102 2.25 43.31 7.15
N SER A 103 2.44 42.05 7.50
CA SER A 103 2.53 40.95 6.55
C SER A 103 1.25 40.90 5.71
N GLU A 104 1.43 40.84 4.39
CA GLU A 104 0.39 40.41 3.46
C GLU A 104 -0.21 39.08 3.96
N PRO A 105 -1.51 38.83 3.73
CA PRO A 105 -2.17 37.64 4.24
C PRO A 105 -1.36 36.41 3.82
N ALA A 106 -0.96 35.62 4.82
CA ALA A 106 -0.31 34.35 4.63
C ALA A 106 -1.15 33.55 3.62
N VAL A 107 -0.55 33.24 2.47
CA VAL A 107 -1.07 32.21 1.59
C VAL A 107 -1.13 30.93 2.42
N ASP A 108 -2.33 30.36 2.51
CA ASP A 108 -2.62 29.17 3.30
C ASP A 108 -1.55 28.09 3.09
N THR A 109 -1.00 27.63 4.21
CA THR A 109 0.23 26.85 4.29
C THR A 109 -0.01 25.37 3.95
N ALA A 110 0.75 24.86 2.97
CA ALA A 110 1.22 23.47 2.86
C ALA A 110 0.24 22.34 2.44
N ASP A 111 -0.75 22.57 1.59
CA ASP A 111 -1.45 21.48 0.90
C ASP A 111 -0.71 21.09 -0.40
N GLY A 112 -0.26 19.83 -0.48
CA GLY A 112 0.33 19.30 -1.71
C GLY A 112 -0.66 19.32 -2.88
N ARG A 113 -0.15 19.54 -4.10
CA ARG A 113 -0.98 19.66 -5.30
C ARG A 113 -1.34 18.26 -5.84
N PRO A 114 -2.60 18.02 -6.26
CA PRO A 114 -2.96 16.78 -6.93
C PRO A 114 -2.28 16.68 -8.30
N VAL A 115 -2.08 15.45 -8.81
CA VAL A 115 -1.63 15.24 -10.19
C VAL A 115 -2.66 15.85 -11.15
N PRO A 116 -2.29 16.81 -12.03
CA PRO A 116 -3.24 17.42 -12.94
C PRO A 116 -3.90 16.38 -13.87
N GLY A 117 -5.24 16.40 -13.94
CA GLY A 117 -6.02 15.46 -14.75
C GLY A 117 -6.36 14.14 -14.08
N LEU A 118 -5.80 13.84 -12.90
CA LEU A 118 -6.17 12.64 -12.13
C LEU A 118 -7.60 12.78 -11.59
N TYR A 119 -8.41 11.75 -11.79
CA TYR A 119 -9.77 11.67 -11.26
C TYR A 119 -9.76 11.11 -9.83
N TYR A 120 -10.29 11.87 -8.87
CA TYR A 120 -10.32 11.49 -7.45
C TYR A 120 -11.45 12.23 -6.72
N HIS A 121 -11.74 11.81 -5.48
CA HIS A 121 -12.65 12.53 -4.58
C HIS A 121 -11.91 13.22 -3.44
N PRO A 122 -12.34 14.43 -3.05
CA PRO A 122 -11.82 15.06 -1.84
C PRO A 122 -12.34 14.32 -0.60
N ILE A 123 -11.49 14.18 0.41
CA ILE A 123 -11.91 13.75 1.75
C ILE A 123 -11.84 14.93 2.73
N PRO A 124 -12.59 14.89 3.85
CA PRO A 124 -12.38 15.79 4.96
C PRO A 124 -10.97 15.66 5.53
N GLU A 125 -10.49 16.73 6.15
CA GLU A 125 -9.24 16.70 6.88
C GLU A 125 -9.28 15.63 7.99
N PRO A 126 -8.29 14.70 8.06
CA PRO A 126 -8.25 13.69 9.12
C PRO A 126 -8.25 14.33 10.51
N ASP A 127 -9.07 13.79 11.43
CA ASP A 127 -9.21 14.32 12.79
C ASP A 127 -7.84 14.36 13.49
N PRO A 128 -7.29 15.56 13.81
CA PRO A 128 -5.95 15.69 14.35
C PRO A 128 -5.79 15.00 15.71
N VAL A 129 -6.86 14.88 16.50
CA VAL A 129 -6.81 14.18 17.79
C VAL A 129 -6.61 12.68 17.59
N ARG A 130 -7.30 12.10 16.61
CA ARG A 130 -7.11 10.69 16.25
C ARG A 130 -5.74 10.45 15.61
N VAL A 131 -5.30 11.35 14.74
CA VAL A 131 -3.98 11.27 14.09
C VAL A 131 -2.87 11.24 15.14
N GLU A 132 -2.87 12.19 16.07
CA GLU A 132 -1.86 12.28 17.13
C GLU A 132 -1.83 11.01 17.99
N GLU A 133 -3.01 10.52 18.41
CA GLU A 133 -3.08 9.33 19.27
C GLU A 133 -2.66 8.05 18.53
N VAL A 134 -2.99 7.91 17.24
CA VAL A 134 -2.51 6.79 16.41
C VAL A 134 -1.00 6.88 16.25
N SER A 135 -0.45 8.05 15.90
CA SER A 135 1.00 8.29 15.75
C SER A 135 1.76 7.96 17.03
N ARG A 136 1.26 8.39 18.19
CA ARG A 136 1.88 8.07 19.48
C ARG A 136 1.88 6.57 19.76
N ARG A 137 0.76 5.88 19.53
CA ARG A 137 0.63 4.43 19.81
C ARG A 137 1.44 3.57 18.85
N ILE A 138 1.47 3.93 17.57
CA ILE A 138 2.21 3.14 16.57
C ILE A 138 3.72 3.32 16.75
N LYS A 139 4.18 4.50 17.16
CA LYS A 139 5.58 4.72 17.54
C LYS A 139 5.98 3.88 18.75
N ALA A 140 5.16 3.90 19.81
CA ALA A 140 5.39 3.04 20.97
C ALA A 140 5.39 1.54 20.60
N TRP A 141 4.45 1.08 19.77
CA TRP A 141 4.45 -0.30 19.28
C TRP A 141 5.72 -0.64 18.49
N ALA A 142 6.14 0.25 17.57
CA ALA A 142 7.31 0.04 16.73
C ALA A 142 8.60 -0.06 17.55
N LEU A 143 8.78 0.80 18.56
CA LEU A 143 9.97 0.82 19.40
C LEU A 143 9.94 -0.26 20.48
N ASP A 144 8.86 -0.33 21.25
CA ASP A 144 8.81 -1.11 22.50
C ASP A 144 8.38 -2.57 22.28
N GLU A 145 7.45 -2.84 21.35
CA GLU A 145 6.90 -4.19 21.17
C GLU A 145 7.64 -4.99 20.10
N VAL A 146 8.03 -4.36 18.99
CA VAL A 146 8.62 -5.08 17.85
C VAL A 146 10.05 -4.68 17.53
N ALA A 147 10.61 -3.67 18.22
CA ALA A 147 11.96 -3.16 17.97
C ALA A 147 12.24 -3.05 16.46
N LEU A 148 11.39 -2.28 15.78
CA LEU A 148 11.23 -2.27 14.33
C LEU A 148 12.47 -1.73 13.64
N TYR A 149 12.99 -0.62 14.16
CA TYR A 149 14.10 0.09 13.55
C TYR A 149 15.12 0.53 14.60
N PRO A 150 16.40 0.67 14.23
CA PRO A 150 17.37 1.40 15.03
C PRO A 150 16.95 2.89 15.17
N GLU A 151 17.42 3.56 16.23
CA GLU A 151 17.08 4.97 16.53
C GLU A 151 17.33 5.91 15.34
N GLU A 152 18.32 5.61 14.50
CA GLU A 152 18.67 6.40 13.31
C GLU A 152 17.64 6.42 12.17
N TRP A 153 16.62 5.55 12.17
CA TRP A 153 15.54 5.56 11.17
C TRP A 153 14.23 6.14 11.70
N GLU A 154 14.23 6.70 12.91
CA GLU A 154 13.04 7.30 13.55
C GLU A 154 12.43 8.43 12.71
N ASP A 155 13.28 9.29 12.11
CA ASP A 155 12.83 10.38 11.25
C ASP A 155 12.10 9.90 9.99
N GLN A 156 12.53 8.76 9.41
CA GLN A 156 11.87 8.16 8.23
C GLN A 156 10.49 7.61 8.59
N PHE A 157 10.37 7.01 9.78
CA PHE A 157 9.12 6.52 10.32
C PHE A 157 8.12 7.66 10.56
N ASP A 158 8.56 8.75 11.17
CA ASP A 158 7.72 9.92 11.42
C ASP A 158 7.32 10.61 10.10
N GLY A 159 8.23 10.69 9.12
CA GLY A 159 7.96 11.21 7.77
C GLY A 159 6.96 10.37 6.96
N PHE A 160 6.72 9.11 7.33
CA PHE A 160 5.65 8.31 6.73
C PHE A 160 4.26 8.82 7.12
N SER A 161 4.10 9.46 8.29
CA SER A 161 2.82 10.00 8.75
C SER A 161 1.67 8.96 8.73
N VAL A 162 1.95 7.74 9.21
CA VAL A 162 1.00 6.61 9.15
C VAL A 162 -0.31 6.90 9.90
N GLY A 163 -0.28 7.74 10.94
CA GLY A 163 -1.47 8.16 11.66
C GLY A 163 -2.45 8.94 10.77
N ARG A 164 -1.93 9.90 9.99
CA ARG A 164 -2.74 10.66 9.01
C ARG A 164 -3.31 9.74 7.94
N TYR A 165 -2.48 8.81 7.46
CA TYR A 165 -2.87 7.84 6.44
C TYR A 165 -4.07 6.99 6.89
N MET A 166 -3.95 6.30 8.04
CA MET A 166 -4.98 5.36 8.49
C MET A 166 -6.26 6.04 8.96
N VAL A 167 -6.18 7.24 9.56
CA VAL A 167 -7.37 8.02 9.92
C VAL A 167 -8.13 8.49 8.67
N GLY A 168 -7.42 8.89 7.62
CA GLY A 168 -8.03 9.27 6.34
C GLY A 168 -8.70 8.10 5.62
N CYS A 169 -8.10 6.90 5.67
CA CYS A 169 -8.58 5.72 4.94
C CYS A 169 -9.70 4.95 5.66
N HIS A 170 -9.81 5.08 6.98
CA HIS A 170 -10.81 4.37 7.78
C HIS A 170 -11.69 5.35 8.59
N PRO A 171 -12.46 6.22 7.92
CA PRO A 171 -13.26 7.24 8.59
C PRO A 171 -14.39 6.66 9.44
N ASP A 172 -14.82 5.42 9.19
CA ASP A 172 -15.85 4.73 9.98
C ASP A 172 -15.30 3.89 11.14
N ALA A 173 -13.99 3.94 11.41
CA ALA A 173 -13.38 3.22 12.52
C ALA A 173 -13.98 3.65 13.88
N PRO A 174 -14.59 2.73 14.65
CA PRO A 174 -15.28 3.08 15.90
C PRO A 174 -14.35 3.62 17.00
N SER A 175 -13.09 3.19 17.02
CA SER A 175 -12.12 3.59 18.05
C SER A 175 -10.68 3.63 17.51
N ILE A 176 -9.78 4.20 18.30
CA ILE A 176 -8.33 4.15 18.06
C ILE A 176 -7.85 2.70 17.97
N ASP A 177 -8.39 1.79 18.77
CA ASP A 177 -7.95 0.38 18.75
C ASP A 177 -8.26 -0.29 17.41
N HIS A 178 -9.39 0.06 16.77
CA HIS A 178 -9.71 -0.41 15.42
C HIS A 178 -8.75 0.16 14.38
N LEU A 179 -8.45 1.47 14.45
CA LEU A 179 -7.44 2.10 13.57
C LEU A 179 -6.08 1.42 13.72
N MET A 180 -5.67 1.14 14.96
CA MET A 180 -4.42 0.47 15.29
C MET A 180 -4.32 -0.98 14.77
N LEU A 181 -5.41 -1.60 14.32
CA LEU A 181 -5.33 -2.87 13.58
C LEU A 181 -4.71 -2.62 12.19
N ALA A 182 -5.26 -1.68 11.43
CA ALA A 182 -4.76 -1.31 10.11
C ALA A 182 -3.37 -0.69 10.20
N THR A 183 -3.14 0.21 11.17
CA THR A 183 -1.86 0.92 11.31
C THR A 183 -0.70 -0.04 11.55
N ARG A 184 -0.85 -1.07 12.40
CA ARG A 184 0.22 -2.06 12.63
C ARG A 184 0.49 -2.92 11.41
N LEU A 185 -0.56 -3.34 10.70
CA LEU A 185 -0.42 -4.13 9.48
C LEU A 185 0.30 -3.33 8.39
N MET A 186 -0.13 -2.09 8.14
CA MET A 186 0.54 -1.16 7.21
C MET A 186 2.03 -0.99 7.57
N VAL A 187 2.36 -0.71 8.85
CA VAL A 187 3.77 -0.56 9.24
C VAL A 187 4.55 -1.87 9.07
N ALA A 188 3.95 -3.03 9.39
CA ALA A 188 4.61 -4.31 9.22
C ALA A 188 4.84 -4.68 7.74
N GLU A 189 3.88 -4.33 6.86
CA GLU A 189 4.00 -4.44 5.39
C GLU A 189 5.18 -3.60 4.88
N ASN A 190 5.25 -2.32 5.27
CA ASN A 190 6.37 -1.45 4.89
C ASN A 190 7.71 -1.99 5.41
N ALA A 191 7.78 -2.48 6.65
CA ALA A 191 9.02 -3.02 7.19
C ALA A 191 9.52 -4.26 6.42
N VAL A 192 8.61 -5.10 5.93
CA VAL A 192 8.95 -6.24 5.07
C VAL A 192 9.48 -5.77 3.73
N ASP A 193 8.80 -4.81 3.10
CA ASP A 193 9.21 -4.24 1.82
C ASP A 193 10.59 -3.58 1.90
N ASP A 194 10.76 -2.67 2.87
CA ASP A 194 12.00 -1.94 3.13
C ASP A 194 13.18 -2.89 3.40
N CYS A 195 13.00 -3.90 4.28
CA CYS A 195 14.10 -4.75 4.74
C CYS A 195 14.38 -5.96 3.83
N TYR A 196 13.38 -6.45 3.09
CA TYR A 196 13.55 -7.64 2.24
C TYR A 196 13.58 -7.32 0.75
N CYS A 197 12.77 -6.38 0.28
CA CYS A 197 12.67 -6.04 -1.14
C CYS A 197 13.66 -4.91 -1.51
N GLU A 198 13.74 -3.86 -0.69
CA GLU A 198 14.34 -2.56 -1.07
C GLU A 198 15.59 -2.17 -0.24
N ASP A 199 15.72 -0.88 0.08
CA ASP A 199 16.97 -0.18 0.40
C ASP A 199 17.61 -0.52 1.75
N HIS A 200 16.91 -1.21 2.66
CA HIS A 200 17.42 -1.52 4.01
C HIS A 200 18.07 -2.91 4.10
N GLY A 201 18.72 -3.33 3.01
CA GLY A 201 19.37 -4.65 2.89
C GLY A 201 18.53 -5.69 2.13
N GLY A 202 17.53 -5.22 1.38
CA GLY A 202 16.76 -6.01 0.45
C GLY A 202 17.61 -6.58 -0.69
N SER A 203 17.11 -7.65 -1.29
CA SER A 203 17.78 -8.33 -2.40
C SER A 203 16.81 -9.25 -3.12
N PRO A 204 16.78 -9.23 -4.45
CA PRO A 204 15.93 -10.15 -5.19
C PRO A 204 16.44 -11.60 -5.10
N VAL A 205 17.74 -11.80 -4.81
CA VAL A 205 18.32 -13.13 -4.59
C VAL A 205 17.95 -13.63 -3.20
N GLY A 206 17.32 -14.81 -3.13
CA GLY A 206 16.87 -15.40 -1.86
C GLY A 206 15.61 -14.76 -1.26
N LEU A 207 14.96 -13.83 -1.98
CA LEU A 207 13.72 -13.17 -1.53
C LEU A 207 12.61 -14.18 -1.21
N GLY A 208 12.47 -15.24 -2.02
CA GLY A 208 11.46 -16.29 -1.82
C GLY A 208 11.56 -16.98 -0.47
N GLU A 209 12.77 -17.25 0.01
CA GLU A 209 12.97 -17.86 1.33
C GLU A 209 12.57 -16.88 2.44
N ARG A 210 13.04 -15.63 2.36
CA ARG A 210 12.74 -14.59 3.36
C ARG A 210 11.24 -14.32 3.46
N LEU A 211 10.56 -14.16 2.33
CA LEU A 211 9.11 -13.95 2.29
C LEU A 211 8.33 -15.17 2.76
N LEU A 212 8.75 -16.39 2.43
CA LEU A 212 8.09 -17.61 2.93
C LEU A 212 8.17 -17.68 4.46
N LEU A 213 9.37 -17.47 5.04
CA LEU A 213 9.55 -17.48 6.49
C LEU A 213 8.75 -16.36 7.17
N ALA A 214 8.69 -15.17 6.56
CA ALA A 214 7.87 -14.06 7.03
C ALA A 214 6.37 -14.36 6.96
N HIS A 215 5.91 -15.00 5.89
CA HIS A 215 4.52 -15.39 5.72
C HIS A 215 4.07 -16.37 6.82
N THR A 216 4.97 -17.20 7.37
CA THR A 216 4.64 -18.06 8.51
C THR A 216 4.32 -17.30 9.81
N ALA A 217 4.66 -16.00 9.90
CA ALA A 217 4.22 -15.15 10.99
C ALA A 217 2.73 -14.78 10.89
N LEU A 218 2.16 -14.87 9.69
CA LEU A 218 0.74 -14.63 9.39
C LEU A 218 -0.06 -15.94 9.36
N ASP A 219 0.53 -16.98 8.75
CA ASP A 219 -0.02 -18.33 8.63
C ASP A 219 0.86 -19.37 9.37
N PRO A 220 0.50 -19.74 10.61
CA PRO A 220 1.37 -20.53 11.47
C PRO A 220 1.79 -21.89 10.90
N LEU A 221 3.07 -22.23 11.07
CA LEU A 221 3.57 -23.57 10.80
C LEU A 221 3.09 -24.56 11.87
N TYR A 222 2.44 -25.64 11.43
CA TYR A 222 2.15 -26.81 12.25
C TYR A 222 3.11 -27.94 11.88
N THR A 223 4.04 -28.26 12.79
CA THR A 223 5.10 -29.25 12.55
C THR A 223 5.26 -30.23 13.72
N ALA A 224 6.19 -31.18 13.60
CA ALA A 224 6.54 -32.08 14.68
C ALA A 224 7.02 -31.32 15.93
N LYS A 225 6.71 -31.85 17.12
CA LYS A 225 7.02 -31.21 18.41
C LYS A 225 8.49 -30.80 18.58
N GLU A 226 9.40 -31.55 17.96
CA GLU A 226 10.83 -31.28 17.97
C GLU A 226 11.20 -29.94 17.30
N TYR A 227 10.52 -29.58 16.21
CA TYR A 227 10.86 -28.40 15.40
C TYR A 227 10.03 -27.15 15.76
N GLN A 228 8.94 -27.31 16.50
CA GLN A 228 8.07 -26.20 16.90
C GLN A 228 8.83 -25.06 17.60
N PRO A 229 9.73 -25.31 18.58
CA PRO A 229 10.43 -24.23 19.27
C PRO A 229 11.36 -23.43 18.36
N GLN A 230 12.01 -24.08 17.39
CA GLN A 230 12.93 -23.43 16.45
C GLN A 230 12.17 -22.47 15.53
N TRP A 231 11.02 -22.90 15.00
CA TRP A 231 10.16 -22.02 14.22
C TRP A 231 9.64 -20.84 15.05
N THR A 232 9.16 -21.08 16.27
CA THR A 232 8.68 -19.99 17.16
C THR A 232 9.77 -18.96 17.45
N GLU A 233 11.01 -19.40 17.68
CA GLU A 233 12.14 -18.49 17.88
C GLU A 233 12.46 -17.69 16.60
N SER A 234 12.35 -18.32 15.42
CA SER A 234 12.58 -17.64 14.14
C SER A 234 11.66 -16.43 13.93
N LEU A 235 10.45 -16.42 14.50
CA LEU A 235 9.52 -15.29 14.39
C LEU A 235 10.02 -14.03 15.12
N ARG A 236 11.05 -14.15 15.97
CA ARG A 236 11.68 -13.03 16.70
C ARG A 236 13.00 -12.57 16.09
N ALA A 237 13.52 -13.31 15.13
CA ALA A 237 14.89 -13.14 14.66
C ALA A 237 15.16 -11.81 13.96
N ASP A 238 14.15 -11.19 13.33
CA ASP A 238 14.29 -9.88 12.69
C ASP A 238 13.02 -9.02 12.83
N ALA A 239 13.16 -7.73 12.50
CA ALA A 239 12.10 -6.74 12.63
C ALA A 239 10.86 -7.07 11.77
N PRO A 240 10.99 -7.45 10.48
CA PRO A 240 9.84 -7.82 9.65
C PRO A 240 8.98 -8.93 10.26
N ARG A 241 9.59 -10.03 10.74
CA ARG A 241 8.84 -11.13 11.36
C ARG A 241 8.22 -10.76 12.70
N ARG A 242 8.91 -9.96 13.52
CA ARG A 242 8.34 -9.43 14.77
C ARG A 242 7.12 -8.55 14.50
N ALA A 243 7.20 -7.70 13.48
CA ALA A 243 6.15 -6.80 13.05
C ALA A 243 4.91 -7.58 12.57
N TYR A 244 5.07 -8.48 11.58
CA TYR A 244 3.95 -9.32 11.10
C TYR A 244 3.33 -10.17 12.21
N ARG A 245 4.15 -10.84 13.02
CA ARG A 245 3.62 -11.65 14.13
C ARG A 245 2.77 -10.81 15.07
N SER A 246 3.32 -9.69 15.56
CA SER A 246 2.61 -8.82 16.51
C SER A 246 1.35 -8.22 15.89
N ALA A 247 1.44 -7.65 14.68
CA ALA A 247 0.30 -7.06 13.98
C ALA A 247 -0.82 -8.09 13.76
N MET A 248 -0.47 -9.29 13.28
CA MET A 248 -1.44 -10.37 13.06
C MET A 248 -2.05 -10.87 14.37
N GLU A 249 -1.28 -10.96 15.46
CA GLU A 249 -1.80 -11.31 16.79
C GLU A 249 -2.88 -10.32 17.26
N TYR A 250 -2.70 -9.01 17.05
CA TYR A 250 -3.77 -8.03 17.33
C TYR A 250 -4.96 -8.20 16.39
N PHE A 251 -4.70 -8.40 15.10
CA PHE A 251 -5.74 -8.57 14.09
C PHE A 251 -6.64 -9.77 14.39
N VAL A 252 -6.08 -10.96 14.63
CA VAL A 252 -6.87 -12.19 14.89
C VAL A 252 -7.59 -12.18 16.24
N ARG A 253 -7.21 -11.30 17.18
CA ARG A 253 -7.96 -11.09 18.43
C ARG A 253 -9.24 -10.29 18.19
N ALA A 254 -9.27 -9.45 17.16
CA ALA A 254 -10.41 -8.57 16.84
C ALA A 254 -11.27 -9.11 15.68
N ALA A 255 -10.64 -9.74 14.69
CA ALA A 255 -11.27 -10.21 13.46
C ALA A 255 -11.89 -11.61 13.61
N GLY A 256 -12.93 -11.89 12.83
CA GLY A 256 -13.44 -13.25 12.64
C GLY A 256 -12.46 -14.15 11.86
N PRO A 257 -12.56 -15.49 11.97
CA PRO A 257 -11.67 -16.40 11.25
C PRO A 257 -11.65 -16.21 9.73
N SER A 258 -12.81 -15.89 9.13
CA SER A 258 -12.92 -15.63 7.69
C SER A 258 -12.21 -14.35 7.27
N GLN A 259 -12.26 -13.30 8.09
CA GLN A 259 -11.53 -12.05 7.86
C GLN A 259 -10.01 -12.26 7.98
N ALA A 260 -9.57 -13.05 8.96
CA ALA A 260 -8.17 -13.41 9.12
C ALA A 260 -7.64 -14.24 7.94
N ASP A 261 -8.41 -15.21 7.47
CA ASP A 261 -8.05 -16.02 6.28
C ASP A 261 -7.99 -15.18 5.00
N ARG A 262 -8.96 -14.27 4.82
CA ARG A 262 -8.94 -13.30 3.72
C ARG A 262 -7.67 -12.45 3.73
N LEU A 263 -7.26 -11.93 4.88
CA LEU A 263 -6.01 -11.18 5.00
C LEU A 263 -4.80 -12.05 4.65
N ARG A 264 -4.70 -13.29 5.15
CA ARG A 264 -3.60 -14.21 4.78
C ARG A 264 -3.50 -14.41 3.28
N HIS A 265 -4.65 -14.59 2.62
CA HIS A 265 -4.72 -14.74 1.18
C HIS A 265 -4.25 -13.47 0.45
N ASP A 266 -4.68 -12.29 0.86
CA ASP A 266 -4.24 -11.03 0.25
C ASP A 266 -2.75 -10.77 0.50
N MET A 267 -2.21 -11.17 1.65
CA MET A 267 -0.77 -11.13 1.93
C MET A 267 0.02 -12.14 1.08
N ALA A 268 -0.54 -13.32 0.79
CA ALA A 268 0.05 -14.27 -0.14
C ALA A 268 0.10 -13.70 -1.56
N ARG A 269 -0.94 -12.95 -1.98
CA ARG A 269 -0.93 -12.22 -3.26
C ARG A 269 0.20 -11.20 -3.28
N LEU A 270 0.32 -10.37 -2.24
CA LEU A 270 1.37 -9.37 -2.11
C LEU A 270 2.76 -9.98 -2.27
N HIS A 271 3.06 -11.05 -1.51
CA HIS A 271 4.35 -11.71 -1.60
C HIS A 271 4.63 -12.35 -2.97
N MET A 272 3.61 -12.88 -3.66
CA MET A 272 3.77 -13.34 -5.05
C MET A 272 4.10 -12.19 -6.00
N GLY A 273 3.50 -11.01 -5.79
CA GLY A 273 3.81 -9.79 -6.52
C GLY A 273 5.28 -9.37 -6.36
N TYR A 274 5.75 -9.29 -5.11
CA TYR A 274 7.17 -8.99 -4.81
C TYR A 274 8.12 -9.97 -5.51
N LEU A 275 7.79 -11.26 -5.52
CA LEU A 275 8.63 -12.27 -6.17
C LEU A 275 8.63 -12.14 -7.70
N ALA A 276 7.52 -11.75 -8.31
CA ALA A 276 7.45 -11.52 -9.75
C ALA A 276 8.31 -10.30 -10.15
N GLU A 277 8.20 -9.20 -9.42
CA GLU A 277 9.01 -8.00 -9.64
C GLU A 277 10.50 -8.27 -9.41
N ALA A 278 10.86 -8.94 -8.32
CA ALA A 278 12.24 -9.33 -8.05
C ALA A 278 12.82 -10.26 -9.12
N ALA A 279 12.00 -11.12 -9.73
CA ALA A 279 12.43 -11.98 -10.83
C ALA A 279 12.72 -11.16 -12.11
N TRP A 280 11.92 -10.14 -12.40
CA TRP A 280 12.17 -9.23 -13.51
C TRP A 280 13.42 -8.37 -13.28
N ALA A 281 13.59 -7.85 -12.07
CA ALA A 281 14.78 -7.07 -11.69
C ALA A 281 16.07 -7.90 -11.86
N GLN A 282 16.07 -9.18 -11.48
CA GLN A 282 17.22 -10.08 -11.69
C GLN A 282 17.57 -10.35 -13.16
N GLN A 283 16.60 -10.17 -14.06
CA GLN A 283 16.74 -10.46 -15.48
C GLN A 283 16.86 -9.18 -16.32
N ASP A 284 16.90 -7.99 -15.69
CA ASP A 284 16.78 -6.69 -16.33
C ASP A 284 15.59 -6.65 -17.32
N HIS A 285 14.49 -7.31 -16.96
CA HIS A 285 13.33 -7.50 -17.83
C HIS A 285 12.32 -6.36 -17.66
N VAL A 286 11.99 -5.68 -18.76
CA VAL A 286 10.85 -4.76 -18.80
C VAL A 286 9.64 -5.50 -19.41
N PRO A 287 8.58 -5.77 -18.62
CA PRO A 287 7.39 -6.48 -19.08
C PRO A 287 6.56 -5.66 -20.08
N GLU A 288 5.65 -6.29 -20.84
CA GLU A 288 4.58 -5.55 -21.53
C GLU A 288 3.70 -4.81 -20.51
N VAL A 289 3.00 -3.74 -20.95
CA VAL A 289 2.17 -2.91 -20.03
C VAL A 289 1.12 -3.75 -19.31
N TRP A 290 0.46 -4.69 -19.99
CA TRP A 290 -0.55 -5.55 -19.36
C TRP A 290 0.07 -6.58 -18.39
N GLU A 291 1.30 -7.03 -18.64
CA GLU A 291 2.03 -7.93 -17.75
C GLU A 291 2.43 -7.19 -16.48
N TYR A 292 2.90 -5.94 -16.62
CA TYR A 292 3.17 -5.04 -15.49
C TYR A 292 1.91 -4.86 -14.62
N LEU A 293 0.78 -4.50 -15.24
CA LEU A 293 -0.49 -4.35 -14.53
C LEU A 293 -0.95 -5.64 -13.86
N ALA A 294 -0.69 -6.80 -14.47
CA ALA A 294 -1.00 -8.09 -13.87
C ALA A 294 -0.14 -8.34 -12.60
N MET A 295 1.16 -8.04 -12.64
CA MET A 295 2.02 -8.08 -11.44
C MET A 295 1.53 -7.08 -10.40
N ARG A 296 1.20 -5.85 -10.81
CA ARG A 296 0.76 -4.76 -9.92
C ARG A 296 -0.62 -4.97 -9.29
N GLN A 297 -1.42 -5.91 -9.80
CA GLN A 297 -2.63 -6.39 -9.11
C GLN A 297 -2.29 -7.29 -7.90
N PHE A 298 -1.09 -7.88 -7.88
CA PHE A 298 -0.57 -8.70 -6.77
C PHE A 298 0.34 -7.87 -5.86
N ASN A 299 1.38 -7.21 -6.40
CA ASN A 299 2.14 -6.20 -5.64
C ASN A 299 1.29 -4.93 -5.54
N ASN A 300 0.42 -4.90 -4.54
CA ASN A 300 -0.74 -4.02 -4.50
C ASN A 300 -1.10 -3.65 -3.06
N PHE A 301 -1.77 -2.51 -2.89
CA PHE A 301 -2.31 -2.11 -1.58
C PHE A 301 -3.50 -2.95 -1.11
N ARG A 302 -3.98 -3.91 -1.91
CA ARG A 302 -5.15 -4.78 -1.65
C ARG A 302 -5.31 -5.29 -0.21
N PRO A 303 -4.26 -5.69 0.55
CA PRO A 303 -4.42 -6.09 1.95
C PRO A 303 -5.02 -5.01 2.86
N CYS A 304 -4.89 -3.73 2.50
CA CYS A 304 -5.32 -2.61 3.32
C CYS A 304 -6.83 -2.24 3.17
N PRO A 305 -7.41 -2.04 1.98
CA PRO A 305 -8.84 -1.75 1.85
C PRO A 305 -9.72 -2.97 2.16
N THR A 306 -9.21 -4.20 2.03
CA THR A 306 -9.98 -5.43 2.24
C THR A 306 -10.22 -5.77 3.72
N ILE A 307 -9.55 -5.08 4.66
CA ILE A 307 -9.83 -5.17 6.10
C ILE A 307 -10.78 -4.08 6.61
N THR A 308 -11.37 -3.28 5.71
CA THR A 308 -12.23 -2.15 6.05
C THR A 308 -13.43 -2.54 6.91
N ASP A 309 -13.98 -3.74 6.76
CA ASP A 309 -15.04 -4.27 7.62
C ASP A 309 -14.55 -4.58 9.04
N THR A 310 -13.40 -5.27 9.16
CA THR A 310 -12.77 -5.53 10.46
C THR A 310 -12.51 -4.23 11.21
N VAL A 311 -11.92 -3.23 10.52
CA VAL A 311 -11.62 -1.92 11.10
C VAL A 311 -12.91 -1.14 11.41
N GLY A 312 -13.95 -1.30 10.60
CA GLY A 312 -15.28 -0.75 10.85
C GLY A 312 -16.06 -1.45 11.98
N GLY A 313 -15.53 -2.54 12.55
CA GLY A 313 -16.19 -3.30 13.62
C GLY A 313 -17.40 -4.11 13.15
N TYR A 314 -17.36 -4.66 11.94
CA TYR A 314 -18.37 -5.58 11.40
C TYR A 314 -17.70 -6.64 10.50
N GLU A 315 -18.49 -7.56 9.95
CA GLU A 315 -17.98 -8.60 9.04
C GLU A 315 -18.80 -8.63 7.74
N LEU A 316 -18.10 -8.61 6.60
CA LEU A 316 -18.66 -9.04 5.33
C LEU A 316 -18.56 -10.58 5.25
N PRO A 317 -19.69 -11.32 5.17
CA PRO A 317 -19.66 -12.77 5.06
C PRO A 317 -18.79 -13.29 3.91
N ALA A 318 -18.05 -14.37 4.15
CA ALA A 318 -17.12 -14.95 3.18
C ALA A 318 -17.76 -15.26 1.83
N ASP A 319 -18.96 -15.81 1.81
CA ASP A 319 -19.69 -16.13 0.58
C ASP A 319 -20.03 -14.88 -0.26
N LEU A 320 -20.26 -13.74 0.40
CA LEU A 320 -20.49 -12.46 -0.29
C LEU A 320 -19.18 -11.84 -0.76
N HIS A 321 -18.13 -11.94 0.04
CA HIS A 321 -16.78 -11.53 -0.36
C HIS A 321 -16.28 -12.31 -1.59
N ALA A 322 -16.50 -13.63 -1.62
CA ALA A 322 -16.01 -14.52 -2.66
C ALA A 322 -16.76 -14.43 -4.00
N ARG A 323 -17.85 -13.66 -4.09
CA ARG A 323 -18.57 -13.48 -5.36
C ARG A 323 -17.66 -12.84 -6.41
N ALA A 324 -17.83 -13.25 -7.67
CA ALA A 324 -17.01 -12.75 -8.77
C ALA A 324 -17.13 -11.23 -8.98
N ASP A 325 -18.34 -10.68 -8.82
CA ASP A 325 -18.58 -9.23 -8.92
C ASP A 325 -17.91 -8.45 -7.77
N MET A 326 -17.98 -8.96 -6.54
CA MET A 326 -17.25 -8.39 -5.40
C MET A 326 -15.73 -8.44 -5.61
N GLN A 327 -15.19 -9.59 -6.07
CA GLN A 327 -13.77 -9.72 -6.36
C GLN A 327 -13.30 -8.79 -7.48
N LYS A 328 -14.13 -8.56 -8.51
CA LYS A 328 -13.85 -7.58 -9.57
C LYS A 328 -13.75 -6.16 -9.00
N VAL A 329 -14.71 -5.75 -8.17
CA VAL A 329 -14.71 -4.43 -7.53
C VAL A 329 -13.47 -4.22 -6.67
N ILE A 330 -13.12 -5.20 -5.83
CA ILE A 330 -11.92 -5.14 -4.98
C ILE A 330 -10.64 -5.02 -5.83
N ALA A 331 -10.54 -5.79 -6.92
CA ALA A 331 -9.38 -5.72 -7.81
C ALA A 331 -9.28 -4.37 -8.52
N LEU A 332 -10.38 -3.83 -9.05
CA LEU A 332 -10.38 -2.51 -9.68
C LEU A 332 -9.97 -1.40 -8.71
N ALA A 333 -10.52 -1.41 -7.49
CA ALA A 333 -10.14 -0.46 -6.44
C ALA A 333 -8.65 -0.53 -6.09
N GLY A 334 -8.14 -1.76 -5.87
CA GLY A 334 -6.73 -2.02 -5.58
C GLY A 334 -5.81 -1.58 -6.72
N ASN A 335 -6.18 -1.87 -7.97
CA ASN A 335 -5.38 -1.48 -9.14
C ASN A 335 -5.32 0.04 -9.30
N ALA A 336 -6.45 0.73 -9.25
CA ALA A 336 -6.50 2.19 -9.37
C ALA A 336 -5.66 2.84 -8.26
N THR A 337 -5.89 2.47 -6.99
CA THR A 337 -5.20 3.08 -5.86
C THR A 337 -3.71 2.73 -5.76
N THR A 338 -3.26 1.63 -6.36
CA THR A 338 -1.82 1.34 -6.48
C THR A 338 -1.17 2.12 -7.62
N ILE A 339 -1.86 2.38 -8.73
CA ILE A 339 -1.35 3.29 -9.78
C ILE A 339 -1.23 4.73 -9.26
N VAL A 340 -2.04 5.14 -8.28
CA VAL A 340 -1.82 6.41 -7.56
C VAL A 340 -0.39 6.45 -6.99
N ASN A 341 0.08 5.36 -6.37
CA ASN A 341 1.45 5.31 -5.86
C ASN A 341 2.46 5.49 -7.00
N ASP A 342 2.37 4.70 -8.08
CA ASP A 342 3.24 4.83 -9.25
C ASP A 342 3.34 6.28 -9.78
N LEU A 343 2.24 7.02 -9.77
CA LEU A 343 2.21 8.42 -10.23
C LEU A 343 2.90 9.37 -9.25
N TYR A 344 2.66 9.23 -7.95
CA TYR A 344 3.23 10.11 -6.92
C TYR A 344 4.67 9.77 -6.56
N SER A 345 5.07 8.50 -6.63
CA SER A 345 6.43 8.03 -6.37
C SER A 345 7.35 8.13 -7.58
N TYR A 346 6.81 8.37 -8.78
CA TYR A 346 7.56 8.45 -10.04
C TYR A 346 8.88 9.22 -9.92
N THR A 347 8.86 10.46 -9.44
CA THR A 347 10.07 11.32 -9.37
C THR A 347 11.09 10.80 -8.36
N LYS A 348 10.63 10.25 -7.24
CA LYS A 348 11.49 9.63 -6.23
C LYS A 348 12.19 8.40 -6.82
N GLU A 349 11.45 7.58 -7.58
CA GLU A 349 11.95 6.32 -8.12
C GLU A 349 12.91 6.51 -9.31
N LEU A 350 12.92 7.67 -9.97
CA LEU A 350 13.92 8.00 -10.98
C LEU A 350 15.34 8.04 -10.41
N ASP A 351 15.49 8.34 -9.12
CA ASP A 351 16.77 8.37 -8.41
C ASP A 351 17.15 7.01 -7.80
N SER A 352 16.27 6.00 -7.88
CA SER A 352 16.52 4.67 -7.32
C SER A 352 17.60 3.91 -8.10
N PRO A 353 18.41 3.05 -7.45
CA PRO A 353 19.38 2.21 -8.13
C PRO A 353 18.70 1.25 -9.13
N GLY A 354 19.19 1.20 -10.36
CA GLY A 354 18.61 0.37 -11.42
C GLY A 354 17.42 1.04 -12.11
N GLN A 355 16.57 0.26 -12.77
CA GLN A 355 15.34 0.76 -13.38
C GLN A 355 14.15 0.24 -12.58
N HIS A 356 13.69 1.02 -11.60
CA HIS A 356 12.45 0.72 -10.90
C HIS A 356 11.26 0.77 -11.87
N LEU A 357 10.35 -0.20 -11.78
CA LEU A 357 9.22 -0.31 -12.69
C LEU A 357 7.98 0.35 -12.08
N ASN A 358 7.59 1.48 -12.65
CA ASN A 358 6.27 2.09 -12.46
C ASN A 358 5.53 2.18 -13.81
N LEU A 359 4.21 2.37 -13.76
CA LEU A 359 3.40 2.41 -14.98
C LEU A 359 3.90 3.42 -16.04
N PRO A 360 4.24 4.69 -15.70
CA PRO A 360 4.85 5.62 -16.66
C PRO A 360 6.12 5.07 -17.32
N VAL A 361 7.06 4.50 -16.55
CA VAL A 361 8.32 3.95 -17.08
C VAL A 361 8.07 2.79 -18.04
N VAL A 362 7.16 1.88 -17.69
CA VAL A 362 6.84 0.71 -18.54
C VAL A 362 6.17 1.16 -19.83
N ILE A 363 5.21 2.09 -19.78
CA ILE A 363 4.56 2.65 -20.97
C ILE A 363 5.58 3.35 -21.86
N ALA A 364 6.43 4.22 -21.30
CA ALA A 364 7.46 4.93 -22.06
C ALA A 364 8.35 3.95 -22.83
N LYS A 365 8.80 2.90 -22.14
CA LYS A 365 9.71 1.90 -22.71
C LYS A 365 9.05 1.03 -23.78
N ARG A 366 7.84 0.53 -23.53
CA ARG A 366 7.20 -0.46 -24.42
C ARG A 366 6.48 0.16 -25.60
N GLU A 367 5.98 1.38 -25.45
CA GLU A 367 5.27 2.09 -26.51
C GLU A 367 6.14 3.13 -27.23
N GLY A 368 7.37 3.38 -26.76
CA GLY A 368 8.28 4.34 -27.37
C GLY A 368 7.83 5.79 -27.20
N LEU A 369 7.14 6.08 -26.09
CA LEU A 369 6.65 7.43 -25.76
C LEU A 369 7.69 8.22 -24.97
N SER A 370 7.56 9.55 -24.99
CA SER A 370 8.31 10.39 -24.06
C SER A 370 7.84 10.15 -22.62
N ASP A 371 8.70 10.40 -21.63
CA ASP A 371 8.35 10.26 -20.21
C ASP A 371 7.08 11.05 -19.86
N ARG A 372 6.96 12.26 -20.41
CA ARG A 372 5.78 13.12 -20.27
C ARG A 372 4.53 12.44 -20.83
N ASP A 373 4.56 12.00 -22.09
CA ASP A 373 3.39 11.42 -22.74
C ASP A 373 2.99 10.08 -22.12
N ALA A 374 3.97 9.29 -21.66
CA ALA A 374 3.75 8.05 -20.93
C ALA A 374 3.11 8.31 -19.56
N TYR A 375 3.59 9.31 -18.81
CA TYR A 375 2.99 9.71 -17.54
C TYR A 375 1.54 10.17 -17.72
N LEU A 376 1.27 11.02 -18.72
CA LEU A 376 -0.10 11.45 -19.04
C LEU A 376 -0.99 10.26 -19.43
N LYS A 377 -0.46 9.28 -20.18
CA LYS A 377 -1.18 8.05 -20.49
C LYS A 377 -1.47 7.22 -19.24
N SER A 378 -0.54 7.12 -18.29
CA SER A 378 -0.75 6.45 -17.00
C SER A 378 -1.87 7.08 -16.19
N VAL A 379 -2.02 8.41 -16.23
CA VAL A 379 -3.16 9.12 -15.61
C VAL A 379 -4.48 8.69 -16.24
N GLU A 380 -4.55 8.56 -17.57
CA GLU A 380 -5.77 8.08 -18.23
C GLU A 380 -6.09 6.61 -17.90
N VAL A 381 -5.09 5.73 -17.83
CA VAL A 381 -5.26 4.33 -17.41
C VAL A 381 -5.81 4.25 -15.97
N HIS A 382 -5.28 5.07 -15.06
CA HIS A 382 -5.83 5.20 -13.71
C HIS A 382 -7.30 5.62 -13.74
N ASN A 383 -7.62 6.68 -14.49
CA ASN A 383 -8.96 7.25 -14.54
C ASN A 383 -9.99 6.24 -15.08
N GLU A 384 -9.62 5.47 -16.10
CA GLU A 384 -10.46 4.38 -16.63
C GLU A 384 -10.74 3.33 -15.54
N LEU A 385 -9.71 2.86 -14.83
CA LEU A 385 -9.87 1.89 -13.75
C LEU A 385 -10.71 2.41 -12.58
N MET A 386 -10.57 3.70 -12.25
CA MET A 386 -11.35 4.34 -11.19
C MET A 386 -12.83 4.45 -11.56
N HIS A 387 -13.14 4.82 -12.81
CA HIS A 387 -14.52 4.86 -13.30
C HIS A 387 -15.16 3.47 -13.40
N ASP A 388 -14.39 2.45 -13.81
CA ASP A 388 -14.84 1.07 -13.81
C ASP A 388 -15.12 0.57 -12.39
N PHE A 389 -14.25 0.89 -11.42
CA PHE A 389 -14.47 0.60 -10.01
C PHE A 389 -15.80 1.17 -9.52
N GLU A 390 -16.04 2.47 -9.74
CA GLU A 390 -17.28 3.14 -9.30
C GLU A 390 -18.53 2.55 -9.95
N THR A 391 -18.45 2.27 -11.26
CA THR A 391 -19.56 1.72 -12.04
C THR A 391 -19.94 0.33 -11.53
N GLU A 392 -18.95 -0.55 -11.34
CA GLU A 392 -19.16 -1.91 -10.87
C GLU A 392 -19.58 -1.94 -9.38
N ALA A 393 -19.01 -1.07 -8.55
CA ALA A 393 -19.43 -0.93 -7.15
C ALA A 393 -20.89 -0.47 -7.04
N ALA A 394 -21.32 0.51 -7.84
CA ALA A 394 -22.70 0.97 -7.88
C ALA A 394 -23.65 -0.13 -8.39
N ALA A 395 -23.26 -0.85 -9.45
CA ALA A 395 -24.04 -1.98 -9.95
C ALA A 395 -24.20 -3.09 -8.91
N LEU A 396 -23.12 -3.44 -8.20
CA LEU A 396 -23.13 -4.44 -7.14
C LEU A 396 -23.99 -4.01 -5.93
N ALA A 397 -23.91 -2.74 -5.53
CA ALA A 397 -24.73 -2.21 -4.43
C ALA A 397 -26.24 -2.31 -4.71
N VAL A 398 -26.64 -2.20 -5.99
CA VAL A 398 -28.03 -2.40 -6.44
C VAL A 398 -28.38 -3.89 -6.55
N ALA A 399 -27.49 -4.70 -7.13
CA ALA A 399 -27.73 -6.13 -7.34
C ALA A 399 -27.74 -6.95 -6.04
N CYS A 400 -26.99 -6.51 -5.03
CA CYS A 400 -26.89 -7.14 -3.71
C CYS A 400 -27.09 -6.09 -2.60
N PRO A 401 -28.34 -5.67 -2.33
CA PRO A 401 -28.65 -4.58 -1.38
C PRO A 401 -28.57 -5.05 0.09
N VAL A 402 -27.58 -5.88 0.42
CA VAL A 402 -27.30 -6.31 1.79
C VAL A 402 -26.53 -5.19 2.49
N PRO A 403 -26.95 -4.74 3.70
CA PRO A 403 -26.30 -3.61 4.39
C PRO A 403 -24.77 -3.77 4.56
N GLY A 404 -24.31 -4.98 4.86
CA GLY A 404 -22.87 -5.29 4.98
C GLY A 404 -22.10 -5.11 3.67
N VAL A 405 -22.70 -5.46 2.52
CA VAL A 405 -22.11 -5.23 1.19
C VAL A 405 -21.99 -3.74 0.92
N GLN A 406 -23.06 -2.97 1.14
CA GLN A 406 -23.02 -1.53 0.92
C GLN A 406 -22.01 -0.82 1.82
N ARG A 407 -21.89 -1.27 3.08
CA ARG A 407 -20.91 -0.72 4.01
C ARG A 407 -19.49 -1.06 3.57
N PHE A 408 -19.24 -2.30 3.14
CA PHE A 408 -17.93 -2.72 2.64
C PHE A 408 -17.51 -1.94 1.40
N LEU A 409 -18.40 -1.78 0.42
CA LEU A 409 -18.14 -0.99 -0.79
C LEU A 409 -17.79 0.47 -0.48
N ARG A 410 -18.52 1.10 0.45
CA ARG A 410 -18.18 2.45 0.93
C ARG A 410 -16.85 2.50 1.67
N GLY A 411 -16.53 1.47 2.45
CA GLY A 411 -15.26 1.34 3.14
C GLY A 411 -14.07 1.21 2.17
N VAL A 412 -14.23 0.46 1.08
CA VAL A 412 -13.22 0.36 0.01
C VAL A 412 -13.06 1.70 -0.70
N ALA A 413 -14.15 2.38 -1.08
CA ALA A 413 -14.08 3.69 -1.72
C ALA A 413 -13.40 4.74 -0.82
N ALA A 414 -13.76 4.78 0.47
CA ALA A 414 -13.14 5.69 1.44
C ALA A 414 -11.64 5.43 1.61
N TRP A 415 -11.22 4.16 1.52
CA TRP A 415 -9.81 3.80 1.57
C TRP A 415 -9.05 4.32 0.34
N VAL A 416 -9.60 4.16 -0.86
CA VAL A 416 -9.03 4.69 -2.12
C VAL A 416 -8.87 6.22 -2.04
N ASP A 417 -9.92 6.93 -1.63
CA ASP A 417 -9.90 8.38 -1.53
C ASP A 417 -8.90 8.87 -0.45
N GLY A 418 -8.87 8.19 0.70
CA GLY A 418 -7.93 8.48 1.79
C GLY A 418 -6.47 8.23 1.40
N ASN A 419 -6.21 7.17 0.63
CA ASN A 419 -4.88 6.85 0.13
C ASN A 419 -4.38 7.92 -0.86
N HIS A 420 -5.23 8.36 -1.79
CA HIS A 420 -4.91 9.47 -2.68
C HIS A 420 -4.62 10.76 -1.89
N HIS A 421 -5.44 11.09 -0.90
CA HIS A 421 -5.21 12.29 -0.07
C HIS A 421 -3.88 12.23 0.70
N TRP A 422 -3.50 11.06 1.21
CA TRP A 422 -2.20 10.88 1.87
C TRP A 422 -1.04 11.05 0.89
N HIS A 423 -1.09 10.42 -0.30
CA HIS A 423 -0.06 10.62 -1.33
C HIS A 423 0.06 12.08 -1.76
N ARG A 424 -1.07 12.75 -1.96
CA ARG A 424 -1.13 14.18 -2.31
C ARG A 424 -0.50 15.07 -1.24
N SER A 425 -0.78 14.81 0.04
CA SER A 425 -0.36 15.68 1.14
C SER A 425 1.02 15.35 1.72
N ASN A 426 1.60 14.18 1.42
CA ASN A 426 2.92 13.79 1.91
C ASN A 426 4.06 14.34 1.02
N THR A 427 4.28 15.65 1.10
CA THR A 427 5.36 16.35 0.36
C THR A 427 6.76 16.08 0.92
N TYR A 428 6.88 15.35 2.03
CA TYR A 428 8.16 14.84 2.52
C TYR A 428 8.64 13.67 1.64
N ARG A 429 7.72 12.78 1.24
CA ARG A 429 8.04 11.59 0.42
C ARG A 429 7.91 11.80 -1.08
N TYR A 430 6.95 12.64 -1.51
CA TYR A 430 6.54 12.71 -2.91
C TYR A 430 6.65 14.12 -3.49
N SER A 431 7.06 14.18 -4.76
CA SER A 431 7.05 15.40 -5.56
C SER A 431 6.55 15.06 -6.97
N LEU A 432 5.93 16.03 -7.66
CA LEU A 432 5.38 15.80 -8.99
C LEU A 432 6.38 16.19 -10.08
N PRO A 433 6.38 15.49 -11.23
CA PRO A 433 7.20 15.88 -12.38
C PRO A 433 6.70 17.17 -13.03
N ASP A 434 7.60 17.91 -13.68
CA ASP A 434 7.28 19.14 -14.42
C ASP A 434 6.78 18.83 -15.83
N PHE A 435 5.55 18.31 -15.92
CA PHE A 435 4.90 17.88 -17.18
C PHE A 435 3.72 18.78 -17.61
N TRP A 436 3.40 19.79 -16.81
CA TRP A 436 2.37 20.82 -17.06
C TRP A 436 2.96 22.22 -16.94
#